data_AF-E6JZF0-F1
#
_entry.id   AF-E6JZF0-F1
#
_cell.length_a   1.000
_cell.length_b   1.000
_cell.length_c   1.000
_cell.angle_alpha   90.00
_cell.angle_beta   90.00
_cell.angle_gamma   90.00
#
_symmetry.space_group_name_H-M   'P 1'
#
loop_
_entity.id
_entity.type
_entity.pdbx_description
1 polymer ?
#
loop_
_entity_poly.entity_id
_entity_poly.type
_entity_poly.pdbx_seq_one_letter_code
_entity_poly.pdbx_strand_id
1 'polypeptide(L)'
;MTDSSGTILYHGLNPEAVYWLKETKAPSGYNLDPHAYKLSISAQGKMTISHEDGSTADVNTVDDIYSVTITDSKIKTLPSTSGPGILYLVFAGAFLLVLGLGSLLGRRKRNR
;
A
#
# COMPACT_ATOMS: atom_id res chain seq x y z
N MET A 1 -19.26 2.85 -10.65
CA MET A 1 -18.67 1.52 -10.33
C MET A 1 -17.79 1.14 -11.52
N THR A 2 -16.61 0.56 -11.26
CA THR A 2 -15.69 0.06 -12.30
C THR A 2 -16.14 -1.29 -12.85
N ASP A 3 -15.73 -1.61 -14.06
CA ASP A 3 -15.90 -2.94 -14.66
C ASP A 3 -14.81 -3.94 -14.19
N SER A 4 -14.82 -5.16 -14.73
CA SER A 4 -13.83 -6.21 -14.42
C SER A 4 -12.39 -5.87 -14.79
N SER A 5 -12.18 -4.89 -15.67
CA SER A 5 -10.88 -4.34 -16.04
C SER A 5 -10.48 -3.13 -15.19
N GLY A 6 -11.30 -2.72 -14.22
CA GLY A 6 -11.05 -1.52 -13.41
C GLY A 6 -11.32 -0.21 -14.17
N THR A 7 -12.01 -0.26 -15.30
CA THR A 7 -12.27 0.91 -16.15
C THR A 7 -13.63 1.52 -15.86
N ILE A 8 -13.72 2.85 -15.97
CA ILE A 8 -14.96 3.62 -15.96
C ILE A 8 -14.95 4.55 -17.18
N LEU A 9 -16.06 4.58 -17.91
CA LEU A 9 -16.31 5.54 -18.99
C LEU A 9 -17.48 6.44 -18.60
N TYR A 10 -17.24 7.76 -18.62
CA TYR A 10 -18.26 8.79 -18.39
C TYR A 10 -18.41 9.68 -19.61
N HIS A 11 -19.65 9.98 -19.98
CA HIS A 11 -19.99 10.89 -21.07
C HIS A 11 -20.78 12.10 -20.54
N GLY A 12 -20.78 13.18 -21.32
CA GLY A 12 -21.62 14.35 -21.04
C GLY A 12 -21.12 15.22 -19.89
N LEU A 13 -19.81 15.27 -19.67
CA LEU A 13 -19.23 16.21 -18.71
C LEU A 13 -19.27 17.63 -19.30
N ASN A 14 -19.73 18.58 -18.51
CA ASN A 14 -19.93 19.95 -18.96
C ASN A 14 -18.57 20.67 -19.10
N PRO A 15 -18.37 21.45 -20.18
CA PRO A 15 -17.27 22.40 -20.26
C PRO A 15 -17.32 23.40 -19.10
N GLU A 16 -16.15 23.92 -18.71
CA GLU A 16 -15.99 24.87 -17.59
C GLU A 16 -16.47 24.36 -16.23
N ALA A 17 -16.64 23.04 -16.08
CA ALA A 17 -17.02 22.41 -14.84
C ALA A 17 -15.84 21.69 -14.16
N VAL A 18 -16.00 21.54 -12.84
CA VAL A 18 -15.06 20.79 -11.98
C VAL A 18 -15.79 19.58 -11.41
N TYR A 19 -15.17 18.42 -11.54
CA TYR A 19 -15.65 17.15 -10.99
C TYR A 19 -14.62 16.58 -10.01
N TRP A 20 -15.08 15.74 -9.10
CA TRP A 20 -14.23 15.06 -8.13
C TRP A 20 -14.37 13.56 -8.29
N LEU A 21 -13.24 12.89 -8.47
CA LEU A 21 -13.15 11.45 -8.55
C LEU A 21 -12.58 10.94 -7.23
N LYS A 22 -13.36 10.11 -6.53
CA LYS A 22 -12.96 9.49 -5.26
C LYS A 22 -13.11 7.99 -5.36
N GLU A 23 -12.06 7.25 -5.00
CA GLU A 23 -12.16 5.81 -4.85
C GLU A 23 -13.05 5.48 -3.64
N THR A 24 -14.08 4.66 -3.87
CA THR A 24 -15.05 4.27 -2.81
C THR A 24 -14.82 2.87 -2.29
N LYS A 25 -14.12 2.02 -3.06
CA LYS A 25 -13.88 0.63 -2.74
C LYS A 25 -12.60 0.14 -3.43
N ALA A 26 -11.62 -0.26 -2.62
CA ALA A 26 -10.40 -0.88 -3.11
C ALA A 26 -10.63 -2.31 -3.63
N PRO A 27 -9.87 -2.73 -4.66
CA PRO A 27 -9.75 -4.12 -5.06
C PRO A 27 -9.15 -5.02 -3.96
N SER A 28 -9.32 -6.33 -4.11
CA SER A 28 -8.73 -7.29 -3.17
C SER A 28 -7.19 -7.23 -3.21
N GLY A 29 -6.56 -7.09 -2.04
CA GLY A 29 -5.09 -7.03 -1.91
C GLY A 29 -4.47 -5.64 -2.05
N TYR A 30 -5.30 -4.59 -2.19
CA TYR A 30 -4.86 -3.20 -2.29
C TYR A 30 -5.45 -2.32 -1.18
N ASN A 31 -4.81 -1.17 -0.93
CA ASN A 31 -5.27 -0.19 0.06
C ASN A 31 -6.28 0.77 -0.58
N LEU A 32 -7.37 1.09 0.12
CA LEU A 32 -8.27 2.14 -0.35
C LEU A 32 -7.54 3.49 -0.41
N ASP A 33 -7.49 4.12 -1.59
CA ASP A 33 -6.93 5.45 -1.72
C ASP A 33 -7.86 6.47 -1.03
N PRO A 34 -7.42 7.15 0.04
CA PRO A 34 -8.26 8.13 0.73
C PRO A 34 -8.41 9.44 -0.06
N HIS A 35 -7.57 9.69 -1.07
CA HIS A 35 -7.50 10.97 -1.76
C HIS A 35 -8.59 11.10 -2.83
N ALA A 36 -9.02 12.34 -3.05
CA ALA A 36 -9.88 12.69 -4.17
C ALA A 36 -9.07 13.40 -5.26
N TYR A 37 -9.38 13.09 -6.51
CA TYR A 37 -8.76 13.67 -7.69
C TYR A 37 -9.69 14.71 -8.28
N LYS A 38 -9.17 15.91 -8.53
CA LYS A 38 -9.94 17.01 -9.12
C LYS A 38 -9.81 16.96 -10.63
N LEU A 39 -10.93 16.80 -11.32
CA LEU A 39 -11.05 16.85 -12.77
C LEU A 39 -11.56 18.23 -13.16
N SER A 40 -10.81 18.97 -13.98
CA SER A 40 -11.24 20.28 -14.51
C SER A 40 -11.37 20.21 -16.02
N ILE A 41 -12.49 20.69 -16.55
CA ILE A 41 -12.75 20.69 -17.99
C ILE A 41 -12.73 22.14 -18.47
N SER A 42 -11.85 22.46 -19.41
CA SER A 42 -11.76 23.81 -19.98
C SER A 42 -12.94 24.12 -20.88
N ALA A 43 -13.12 25.39 -21.25
CA ALA A 43 -14.14 25.83 -22.21
C ALA A 43 -14.01 25.13 -23.57
N GLN A 44 -12.79 24.73 -23.94
CA GLN A 44 -12.46 24.00 -25.17
C GLN A 44 -12.65 22.48 -25.01
N GLY A 45 -13.19 22.01 -23.88
CA GLY A 45 -13.40 20.59 -23.58
C GLY A 45 -12.14 19.84 -23.12
N LYS A 46 -11.01 20.54 -22.91
CA LYS A 46 -9.76 19.89 -22.47
C LYS A 46 -9.87 19.50 -20.99
N MET A 47 -9.69 18.21 -20.70
CA MET A 47 -9.66 17.71 -19.33
C MET A 47 -8.26 17.80 -18.73
N THR A 48 -8.16 18.26 -17.50
CA THR A 48 -6.97 18.15 -16.64
C THR A 48 -7.34 17.46 -15.33
N ILE A 49 -6.42 16.69 -14.78
CA ILE A 49 -6.57 16.07 -13.46
C ILE A 49 -5.47 16.58 -12.53
N SER A 50 -5.86 16.97 -11.32
CA SER A 50 -4.94 17.40 -10.29
C SER A 50 -5.20 16.68 -8.97
N HIS A 51 -4.12 16.33 -8.28
CA HIS A 51 -4.14 15.82 -6.91
C HIS A 51 -4.38 16.95 -5.90
N GLU A 52 -4.72 16.59 -4.66
CA GLU A 52 -4.87 17.55 -3.56
C GLU A 52 -3.56 18.29 -3.23
N ASP A 53 -2.40 17.70 -3.54
CA ASP A 53 -1.08 18.32 -3.35
C ASP A 53 -0.72 19.33 -4.47
N GLY A 54 -1.60 19.51 -5.46
CA GLY A 54 -1.40 20.40 -6.60
C GLY A 54 -0.60 19.79 -7.76
N SER A 55 -0.14 18.54 -7.65
CA SER A 55 0.45 17.82 -8.79
C SER A 55 -0.62 17.51 -9.85
N THR A 56 -0.21 17.50 -11.12
CA THR A 56 -1.07 17.16 -12.24
C THR A 56 -0.69 15.79 -12.77
N ALA A 57 -1.68 14.93 -13.02
CA ALA A 57 -1.42 13.62 -13.62
C ALA A 57 -1.51 13.71 -15.15
N ASP A 58 -0.76 12.85 -15.84
CA ASP A 58 -0.80 12.79 -17.30
C ASP A 58 -2.18 12.35 -17.80
N VAL A 59 -2.78 13.20 -18.64
CA VAL A 59 -4.03 12.91 -19.33
C VAL A 59 -3.70 12.52 -20.75
N ASN A 60 -3.92 11.25 -21.09
CA ASN A 60 -3.79 10.76 -22.45
C ASN A 60 -5.10 10.95 -23.21
N THR A 61 -5.05 11.05 -24.54
CA THR A 61 -6.23 11.03 -25.39
C THR A 61 -6.16 9.80 -26.27
N VAL A 62 -7.14 8.91 -26.18
CA VAL A 62 -7.27 7.71 -27.02
C VAL A 62 -8.63 7.81 -27.70
N ASP A 63 -8.64 7.89 -29.04
CA ASP A 63 -9.87 8.01 -29.84
C ASP A 63 -10.83 9.10 -29.35
N ASP A 64 -10.31 10.32 -29.12
CA ASP A 64 -11.05 11.49 -28.58
C ASP A 64 -11.62 11.31 -27.16
N ILE A 65 -11.25 10.23 -26.46
CA ILE A 65 -11.58 10.00 -25.05
C ILE A 65 -10.37 10.33 -24.19
N TYR A 66 -10.56 11.23 -23.22
CA TYR A 66 -9.56 11.51 -22.19
C TYR A 66 -9.43 10.31 -21.25
N SER A 67 -8.24 9.72 -21.22
CA SER A 67 -7.90 8.56 -20.40
C SER A 67 -6.89 8.96 -19.32
N VAL A 68 -7.20 8.58 -18.09
CA VAL A 68 -6.34 8.77 -16.92
C VAL A 68 -6.18 7.44 -16.21
N THR A 69 -4.94 7.09 -15.88
CA THR A 69 -4.63 5.88 -15.09
C THR A 69 -4.32 6.27 -13.65
N ILE A 70 -5.10 5.75 -12.71
CA ILE A 70 -4.86 5.91 -11.26
C ILE A 70 -4.26 4.60 -10.75
N THR A 71 -3.09 4.68 -10.12
CA THR A 71 -2.37 3.52 -9.62
C THR A 71 -2.59 3.33 -8.12
N ASP A 72 -2.97 2.11 -7.74
CA ASP A 72 -3.21 1.75 -6.34
C ASP A 72 -1.99 1.04 -5.72
N SER A 73 -1.78 1.27 -4.42
CA SER A 73 -0.73 0.66 -3.61
C SER A 73 -1.20 -0.65 -2.98
N LYS A 74 -0.50 -1.75 -3.28
CA LYS A 74 -0.74 -3.05 -2.65
C LYS A 74 -0.58 -2.99 -1.13
N ILE A 75 -1.40 -3.76 -0.40
CA ILE A 75 -1.27 -3.92 1.04
C ILE A 75 0.12 -4.51 1.32
N LYS A 76 0.98 -3.71 1.97
CA LYS A 76 2.33 -4.14 2.32
C LYS A 76 2.25 -5.12 3.49
N THR A 77 2.26 -6.41 3.20
CA THR A 77 2.46 -7.42 4.24
C THR A 77 3.90 -7.33 4.72
N LEU A 78 4.12 -7.04 6.00
CA LEU A 78 5.47 -7.16 6.57
C LEU A 78 5.93 -8.62 6.45
N PRO A 79 7.23 -8.86 6.15
CA PRO A 79 7.76 -10.21 6.28
C PRO A 79 7.58 -10.62 7.73
N SER A 80 6.93 -11.76 7.93
CA SER A 80 6.89 -12.37 9.25
C SER A 80 8.33 -12.68 9.65
N THR A 81 8.87 -11.96 10.65
CA THR A 81 10.24 -12.19 11.13
C THR A 81 10.36 -13.48 11.93
N SER A 82 9.25 -14.17 12.20
CA SER A 82 9.15 -15.47 12.87
C SER A 82 9.44 -16.66 11.95
N GLY A 83 10.37 -16.52 11.01
CA GLY A 83 10.82 -17.64 10.20
C GLY A 83 11.39 -18.78 11.07
N PRO A 84 11.50 -20.01 10.53
CA PRO A 84 11.97 -21.19 11.28
C PRO A 84 13.32 -21.01 12.00
N GLY A 85 14.13 -20.02 11.58
CA GLY A 85 15.44 -19.71 12.15
C GLY A 85 15.45 -19.18 13.59
N ILE A 86 14.37 -18.51 14.05
CA ILE A 86 14.32 -17.97 15.42
C ILE A 86 14.34 -19.08 16.47
N LEU A 87 13.75 -20.25 16.16
CA LEU A 87 13.74 -21.39 17.07
C LEU A 87 15.17 -21.79 17.49
N TYR A 88 16.14 -21.82 16.56
CA TYR A 88 17.52 -22.19 16.87
C TYR A 88 18.21 -21.19 17.80
N LEU A 89 17.97 -19.88 17.64
CA LEU A 89 18.56 -18.86 18.51
C LEU A 89 18.01 -18.94 19.94
N VAL A 90 16.72 -19.19 20.10
CA VAL A 90 16.09 -19.38 21.41
C VAL A 90 16.63 -20.64 22.10
N PHE A 91 16.75 -21.76 21.37
CA PHE A 91 17.34 -22.98 21.92
C PHE A 91 18.81 -22.82 22.28
N ALA A 92 19.62 -22.17 21.44
CA ALA A 92 21.02 -21.89 21.74
C ALA A 92 21.17 -20.99 22.97
N GLY A 93 20.35 -19.94 23.09
CA GLY A 93 20.33 -19.05 24.25
C GLY A 93 19.92 -19.77 25.54
N ALA A 94 18.84 -20.56 25.49
CA ALA A 94 18.39 -21.36 26.63
C ALA A 94 19.44 -22.39 27.06
N PHE A 95 20.12 -23.04 26.10
CA PHE A 95 21.20 -23.99 26.37
C PHE A 95 22.39 -23.32 27.06
N LEU A 96 22.81 -22.13 26.61
CA LEU A 96 23.88 -21.36 27.26
C LEU A 96 23.53 -20.99 28.71
N LEU A 97 22.27 -20.61 28.98
CA LEU A 97 21.81 -20.29 30.34
C LEU A 97 21.83 -21.52 31.27
N VAL A 98 21.40 -22.68 30.79
CA VAL A 98 21.42 -23.94 31.57
C VAL A 98 22.86 -24.37 31.87
N LEU A 99 23.76 -24.30 30.89
CA LEU A 99 25.19 -24.61 31.11
C LEU A 99 25.83 -23.63 32.10
N GLY A 100 25.54 -22.33 31.99
CA GLY A 100 26.04 -21.31 32.90
C GLY A 100 25.63 -21.58 34.35
N LEU A 101 24.33 -21.81 34.58
CA LEU A 101 23.79 -22.10 35.93
C LEU A 101 24.31 -23.42 36.49
N GLY A 102 24.42 -24.47 35.67
CA GLY A 102 24.98 -25.76 36.08
C GLY A 102 26.44 -25.65 36.52
N SER A 103 27.26 -24.88 35.79
CA SER A 103 28.66 -24.65 36.15
C SER A 103 28.83 -23.91 37.49
N LEU A 104 27.92 -22.97 37.79
CA LEU A 104 27.95 -22.16 39.01
C LEU A 104 27.57 -22.99 40.25
N LEU A 105 26.52 -23.81 40.14
CA LEU A 105 26.08 -24.72 41.20
C LEU A 105 27.08 -25.85 41.42
N GLY A 106 27.70 -26.37 40.35
CA GLY A 106 28.76 -27.38 40.44
C GLY A 106 30.00 -26.88 41.17
N ARG A 107 30.41 -25.62 40.94
CA ARG A 107 31.52 -24.98 41.67
C ARG A 107 31.21 -24.79 43.16
N ARG A 108 29.96 -24.47 43.52
CA ARG A 108 29.53 -24.36 44.92
C ARG A 108 29.53 -25.70 45.65
N LYS A 109 29.17 -26.80 44.96
CA LYS A 109 29.18 -28.15 45.54
C LYS A 109 30.60 -28.70 45.74
N ARG A 110 31.56 -28.31 44.90
CA ARG A 110 32.97 -28.77 44.98
C ARG A 110 33.82 -28.01 46.00
N ASN A 111 33.37 -26.84 46.45
CA ASN A 111 34.05 -26.00 47.44
C ASN A 111 33.44 -26.12 48.86
N ARG A 112 32.66 -27.18 49.13
CA ARG A 112 32.26 -27.63 50.47
C ARG A 112 32.82 -29.02 50.67
#